data_AF-A0A820CG47-F1
#
_entry.id   AF-A0A820CG47-F1
#
_cell.length_a   1.000
_cell.length_b   1.000
_cell.length_c   1.000
_cell.angle_alpha   90.00
_cell.angle_beta   90.00
_cell.angle_gamma   90.00
#
_symmetry.space_group_name_H-M   'P 1'
#
loop_
_entity.id
_entity.type
_entity.pdbx_description
1 polymer ?
#
loop_
_entity_poly.entity_id
_entity_poly.type
_entity_poly.pdbx_seq_one_letter_code
_entity_poly.pdbx_strand_id
1 'polypeptide(L)'
;MKELFRTFSWNHFPRIDPEFKRSVALDILNSLSEAKLAKSVCTQLNDRIRMSHDNFETLLKQLEHRHSDRLKSTEDKQQRVRKECTPKIARLLLESTSLKDLIQYGLPKQGREIGRGQYGVVYDCKSWANHQSCVLKSVIPPDDRHWNDLALEFHYL
;
A
#
# COMPACT_ATOMS: atom_id res chain seq x y z
N MET A 1 -56.46 60.74 6.93
CA MET A 1 -56.05 59.48 6.28
C MET A 1 -56.97 59.15 5.08
N LYS A 2 -57.21 60.11 4.16
CA LYS A 2 -58.00 59.91 2.92
C LYS A 2 -57.39 60.56 1.66
N GLU A 3 -56.27 61.25 1.79
CA GLU A 3 -55.66 62.03 0.69
C GLU A 3 -54.33 61.43 0.16
N LEU A 4 -53.85 60.30 0.69
CA LEU A 4 -52.60 59.66 0.25
C LEU A 4 -52.80 58.60 -0.86
N PHE A 5 -54.04 58.30 -1.25
CA PHE A 5 -54.36 57.26 -2.24
C PHE A 5 -54.70 57.81 -3.64
N ARG A 6 -54.59 59.13 -3.86
CA ARG A 6 -54.95 59.75 -5.15
C ARG A 6 -53.80 59.96 -6.13
N THR A 7 -52.56 59.69 -5.74
CA THR A 7 -51.38 59.88 -6.59
C THR A 7 -50.69 58.60 -7.04
N PHE A 8 -51.13 57.42 -6.58
CA PHE A 8 -50.58 56.16 -7.07
C PHE A 8 -51.36 55.72 -8.32
N SER A 9 -50.92 56.21 -9.47
CA SER A 9 -51.33 55.69 -10.77
C SER A 9 -50.81 54.24 -10.91
N TRP A 10 -51.63 53.29 -10.46
CA TRP A 10 -51.50 51.84 -10.69
C TRP A 10 -51.67 51.44 -12.18
N ASN A 11 -51.17 52.27 -13.10
CA ASN A 11 -51.41 52.16 -14.55
C ASN A 11 -50.13 51.94 -15.36
N HIS A 12 -49.11 51.28 -14.80
CA HIS A 12 -47.97 50.81 -15.58
C HIS A 12 -47.60 49.37 -15.22
N PHE A 13 -48.58 48.46 -15.30
CA PHE A 13 -48.21 47.09 -15.62
C PHE A 13 -47.88 47.07 -17.11
N PRO A 14 -46.66 46.68 -17.53
CA PRO A 14 -46.33 46.61 -18.95
C PRO A 14 -47.31 45.64 -19.60
N ARG A 15 -48.17 46.18 -20.46
CA ARG A 15 -49.09 45.37 -21.25
C ARG A 15 -48.21 44.54 -22.17
N ILE A 16 -48.23 43.21 -22.01
CA ILE A 16 -47.45 42.29 -22.84
C ILE A 16 -48.11 42.22 -24.22
N ASP A 17 -48.01 43.30 -24.98
CA ASP A 17 -48.52 43.42 -26.32
C ASP A 17 -47.42 43.03 -27.35
N PRO A 18 -47.79 42.84 -28.63
CA PRO A 18 -46.82 42.47 -29.66
C PRO A 18 -45.67 43.46 -29.81
N GLU A 19 -45.90 44.75 -29.55
CA GLU A 19 -44.88 45.81 -29.65
C GLU A 19 -43.87 45.71 -28.51
N PHE A 20 -44.31 45.50 -27.27
CA PHE A 20 -43.45 45.23 -26.12
C PHE A 20 -42.58 43.98 -26.35
N LYS A 21 -43.19 42.89 -26.82
CA LYS A 21 -42.43 41.67 -27.16
C LYS A 21 -41.38 41.94 -28.23
N ARG A 22 -41.70 42.77 -29.23
CA ARG A 22 -40.78 43.15 -30.30
C ARG A 22 -39.66 44.05 -29.79
N SER A 23 -39.95 45.01 -28.91
CA SER A 23 -38.94 45.89 -28.32
C SER A 23 -37.97 45.09 -27.47
N VAL A 24 -38.48 44.20 -26.60
CA VAL A 24 -37.64 43.33 -25.77
C VAL A 24 -36.78 42.40 -26.63
N ALA A 25 -37.34 41.83 -27.69
CA ALA A 25 -36.58 40.99 -28.61
C ALA A 25 -35.47 41.77 -29.33
N LEU A 26 -35.75 43.00 -29.79
CA LEU A 26 -34.75 43.88 -30.41
C LEU A 26 -33.68 44.32 -29.41
N ASP A 27 -34.06 44.65 -28.18
CA ASP A 27 -33.11 44.99 -27.12
C ASP A 27 -32.21 43.81 -26.78
N ILE A 28 -32.76 42.59 -26.71
CA ILE A 28 -31.96 41.37 -26.55
C ILE A 28 -31.00 41.21 -27.73
N LEU A 29 -31.48 41.30 -28.98
CA LEU A 29 -30.66 41.17 -30.18
C LEU A 29 -29.55 42.24 -30.24
N ASN A 30 -29.84 43.47 -29.87
CA ASN A 30 -28.88 44.57 -29.83
C ASN A 30 -27.91 44.47 -28.64
N SER A 31 -28.32 43.79 -27.57
CA SER A 31 -27.46 43.53 -26.40
C SER A 31 -26.53 42.33 -26.59
N LEU A 32 -26.77 41.49 -27.60
CA LEU A 32 -25.89 40.38 -27.95
C LEU A 32 -24.56 40.94 -28.47
N SER A 33 -23.53 40.79 -27.64
CA SER A 33 -22.17 41.13 -28.00
C SER A 33 -21.37 39.84 -28.08
N GLU A 34 -20.87 39.54 -29.28
CA GLU A 34 -19.99 38.40 -29.53
C GLU A 34 -18.79 38.41 -28.57
N ALA A 35 -18.20 39.59 -28.32
CA ALA A 35 -17.10 39.75 -27.38
C ALA A 35 -17.48 39.39 -25.92
N LYS A 36 -18.69 39.77 -25.46
CA LYS A 36 -19.16 39.40 -24.11
C LYS A 36 -19.44 37.91 -24.01
N LEU A 37 -20.04 37.31 -25.04
CA LEU A 37 -20.29 35.88 -25.10
C LEU A 37 -18.98 35.08 -25.11
N ALA A 38 -18.05 35.45 -25.98
CA ALA A 38 -16.72 34.83 -26.05
C ALA A 38 -16.00 34.92 -24.70
N LYS A 39 -16.01 36.09 -24.05
CA LYS A 39 -15.44 36.26 -22.71
C LYS A 39 -16.09 35.33 -21.69
N SER A 40 -17.43 35.25 -21.67
CA SER A 40 -18.16 34.37 -20.74
C SER A 40 -17.81 32.89 -20.98
N VAL A 41 -17.76 32.46 -22.24
CA VAL A 41 -17.37 31.09 -22.61
C VAL A 41 -15.94 30.80 -22.17
N CYS A 42 -14.98 31.69 -22.47
CA CYS A 42 -13.59 31.53 -22.05
C CYS A 42 -13.44 31.44 -20.54
N THR A 43 -14.16 32.27 -19.77
CA THR A 43 -14.17 32.20 -18.31
C THR A 43 -14.70 30.86 -17.82
N GLN A 44 -15.85 30.40 -18.33
CA GLN A 44 -16.43 29.11 -17.93
C GLN A 44 -15.52 27.93 -18.27
N LEU A 45 -14.84 27.97 -19.43
CA LEU A 45 -13.87 26.94 -19.81
C LEU A 45 -12.67 26.93 -18.87
N ASN A 46 -12.11 28.10 -18.55
CA ASN A 46 -11.00 28.22 -17.60
C ASN A 46 -11.39 27.71 -16.21
N ASP A 47 -12.58 28.06 -15.72
CA ASP A 47 -13.07 27.60 -14.43
C ASP A 47 -13.23 26.08 -14.42
N ARG A 48 -13.79 25.48 -15.49
CA ARG A 48 -13.91 24.02 -15.61
C ARG A 48 -12.54 23.33 -15.63
N ILE A 49 -11.58 23.87 -16.38
CA ILE A 49 -10.22 23.31 -16.44
C ILE A 49 -9.58 23.38 -15.04
N ARG A 50 -9.70 24.51 -14.36
CA ARG A 50 -9.17 24.69 -13.01
C ARG A 50 -9.79 23.69 -12.03
N MET A 51 -11.12 23.58 -12.00
CA MET A 51 -11.81 22.60 -11.15
C MET A 51 -11.41 21.15 -11.47
N SER A 52 -11.24 20.83 -12.74
CA SER A 52 -10.78 19.50 -13.16
C SER A 52 -9.35 19.23 -12.68
N HIS A 53 -8.47 20.22 -12.73
CA HIS A 53 -7.11 20.10 -12.20
C HIS A 53 -7.12 19.93 -10.68
N ASP A 54 -7.85 20.78 -9.95
CA ASP A 54 -7.91 20.71 -8.48
C ASP A 54 -8.44 19.34 -8.00
N ASN A 55 -9.44 18.80 -8.71
CA ASN A 55 -9.95 17.46 -8.46
C ASN A 55 -8.93 16.37 -8.80
N PHE A 56 -8.24 16.48 -9.94
CA PHE A 56 -7.19 15.53 -10.32
C PHE A 56 -6.05 15.50 -9.28
N GLU A 57 -5.58 16.66 -8.84
CA GLU A 57 -4.53 16.75 -7.81
C GLU A 57 -4.98 16.12 -6.49
N THR A 58 -6.23 16.37 -6.10
CA THR A 58 -6.83 15.77 -4.90
C THR A 58 -6.86 14.23 -5.01
N LEU A 59 -7.33 13.71 -6.14
CA LEU A 59 -7.40 12.28 -6.39
C LEU A 59 -5.99 11.64 -6.44
N LEU A 60 -5.01 12.35 -7.00
CA LEU A 60 -3.63 11.88 -7.06
C LEU A 60 -3.04 11.75 -5.65
N LYS A 61 -3.24 12.75 -4.78
CA LYS A 61 -2.81 12.71 -3.37
C LYS A 61 -3.49 11.57 -2.60
N GLN A 62 -4.78 11.35 -2.82
CA GLN A 62 -5.52 10.24 -2.20
C GLN A 62 -4.99 8.88 -2.67
N LEU A 63 -4.68 8.76 -3.97
CA LEU A 63 -4.12 7.55 -4.55
C LEU A 63 -2.74 7.25 -3.98
N GLU A 64 -1.87 8.25 -3.92
CA GLU A 64 -0.53 8.14 -3.32
C GLU A 64 -0.59 7.69 -1.86
N HIS A 65 -1.44 8.33 -1.05
CA HIS A 65 -1.63 7.96 0.35
C HIS A 65 -2.09 6.50 0.50
N ARG A 66 -3.10 6.09 -0.28
CA ARG A 66 -3.61 4.70 -0.26
C ARG A 66 -2.54 3.69 -0.67
N HIS A 67 -1.71 4.01 -1.66
CA HIS A 67 -0.64 3.12 -2.08
C HIS A 67 0.46 3.00 -1.03
N SER A 68 0.85 4.12 -0.41
CA SER A 68 1.83 4.13 0.67
C SER A 68 1.38 3.30 1.87
N ASP A 69 0.12 3.44 2.30
CA ASP A 69 -0.43 2.66 3.40
C ASP A 69 -0.49 1.16 3.08
N ARG A 70 -0.91 0.81 1.85
CA ARG A 70 -0.94 -0.58 1.38
C ARG A 70 0.45 -1.18 1.32
N LEU A 71 1.44 -0.42 0.84
CA LEU A 71 2.83 -0.85 0.77
C LEU A 71 3.35 -1.15 2.17
N LYS A 72 3.20 -0.19 3.10
CA LYS A 72 3.61 -0.36 4.50
C LYS A 72 2.95 -1.58 5.15
N SER A 73 1.64 -1.73 5.00
CA SER A 73 0.93 -2.91 5.55
C SER A 73 1.42 -4.23 4.97
N THR A 74 1.81 -4.24 3.69
CA THR A 74 2.35 -5.43 3.03
C THR A 74 3.76 -5.73 3.54
N GLU A 75 4.61 -4.73 3.68
CA GLU A 75 5.96 -4.87 4.24
C GLU A 75 5.92 -5.36 5.70
N ASP A 76 5.03 -4.82 6.52
CA ASP A 76 4.83 -5.24 7.92
C ASP A 76 4.44 -6.72 7.99
N LYS A 77 3.49 -7.16 7.15
CA LYS A 77 3.10 -8.57 7.06
C LYS A 77 4.25 -9.47 6.63
N GLN A 78 5.00 -9.08 5.60
CA GLN A 78 6.16 -9.86 5.15
C GLN A 78 7.23 -9.92 6.23
N GLN A 79 7.51 -8.81 6.90
CA GLN A 79 8.49 -8.75 7.97
C GLN A 79 8.08 -9.65 9.13
N ARG A 80 6.79 -9.68 9.48
CA ARG A 80 6.24 -10.59 10.49
C ARG A 80 6.46 -12.05 10.12
N VAL A 81 6.15 -12.44 8.88
CA VAL A 81 6.41 -13.81 8.41
C VAL A 81 7.90 -14.15 8.51
N ARG A 82 8.78 -13.26 8.07
CA ARG A 82 10.24 -13.46 8.13
C ARG A 82 10.76 -13.57 9.57
N LYS A 83 10.28 -12.74 10.49
CA LYS A 83 10.80 -12.67 11.87
C LYS A 83 10.15 -13.66 12.84
N GLU A 84 8.88 -13.98 12.67
CA GLU A 84 8.13 -14.79 13.64
C GLU A 84 7.87 -16.20 13.14
N CYS A 85 7.48 -16.37 11.88
CA CYS A 85 7.03 -17.65 11.35
C CYS A 85 8.19 -18.47 10.77
N THR A 86 9.00 -17.85 9.92
CA THR A 86 10.10 -18.51 9.20
C THR A 86 11.09 -19.22 10.14
N PRO A 87 11.55 -18.62 11.26
CA PRO A 87 12.50 -19.29 12.13
C PRO A 87 11.87 -20.50 12.85
N LYS A 88 10.59 -20.41 13.22
CA LYS A 88 9.84 -21.53 13.82
C LYS A 88 9.66 -22.68 12.84
N ILE A 89 9.32 -22.38 11.58
CA ILE A 89 9.19 -23.39 10.53
C ILE A 89 10.54 -24.05 10.25
N ALA A 90 11.61 -23.25 10.11
CA ALA A 90 12.96 -23.76 9.90
C ALA A 90 13.39 -24.70 11.05
N ARG A 91 13.11 -24.31 12.30
CA ARG A 91 13.37 -25.15 13.48
C ARG A 91 12.60 -26.46 13.43
N LEU A 92 11.29 -26.43 13.16
CA LEU A 92 10.48 -27.64 13.05
C LEU A 92 10.97 -28.56 11.92
N LEU A 93 11.38 -28.00 10.78
CA LEU A 93 11.95 -28.76 9.67
C LEU A 93 13.29 -29.40 10.06
N LEU A 94 14.16 -28.66 10.74
CA LEU A 94 15.43 -29.18 11.24
C LEU A 94 15.22 -30.31 12.24
N GLU A 95 14.33 -30.13 13.22
CA GLU A 95 13.99 -31.14 14.22
C GLU A 95 13.35 -32.38 13.56
N SER A 96 12.42 -32.19 12.63
CA SER A 96 11.77 -33.28 11.89
C SER A 96 12.76 -34.08 11.05
N THR A 97 13.66 -33.39 10.33
CA THR A 97 14.72 -34.05 9.54
C THR A 97 15.68 -34.80 10.45
N SER A 98 16.08 -34.20 11.57
CA SER A 98 16.97 -34.83 12.55
C SER A 98 16.35 -36.09 13.15
N LEU A 99 15.05 -36.07 13.48
CA LEU A 99 14.34 -37.25 13.98
C LEU A 99 14.25 -38.35 12.92
N LYS A 100 13.96 -37.99 11.67
CA LYS A 100 13.92 -38.95 10.57
C LYS A 100 15.29 -39.60 10.37
N ASP A 101 16.36 -38.82 10.34
CA ASP A 101 17.72 -39.32 10.17
C ASP A 101 18.15 -40.21 11.35
N LEU A 102 17.75 -39.84 12.58
CA LEU A 102 17.98 -40.67 13.76
C LEU A 102 17.29 -42.04 13.65
N ILE A 103 16.03 -42.07 13.20
CA ILE A 103 15.28 -43.32 13.03
C ILE A 103 15.89 -44.17 11.90
N GLN A 104 16.28 -43.54 10.80
CA GLN A 104 16.74 -44.24 9.60
C GLN A 104 18.20 -44.72 9.71
N TYR A 105 19.08 -43.94 10.34
CA TYR A 105 20.53 -44.17 10.33
C TYR A 105 21.15 -44.29 11.73
N GLY A 106 20.40 -43.99 12.79
CA GLY A 106 20.93 -43.90 14.15
C GLY A 106 21.86 -42.69 14.34
N LEU A 107 22.50 -42.60 15.51
CA LEU A 107 23.49 -41.56 15.77
C LEU A 107 24.85 -41.91 15.13
N PRO A 108 25.58 -40.91 14.58
CA PRO A 108 26.96 -41.10 14.14
C PRO A 108 27.87 -41.47 15.33
N LYS A 109 28.86 -42.33 15.07
CA LYS A 109 29.85 -42.70 16.09
C LYS A 109 30.83 -41.54 16.29
N GLN A 110 30.91 -41.04 17.52
CA GLN A 110 31.84 -39.99 17.91
C GLN A 110 33.26 -40.57 18.07
N GLY A 111 34.19 -40.10 17.24
CA GLY A 111 35.62 -40.42 17.32
C GLY A 111 36.40 -39.41 18.16
N ARG A 112 37.69 -39.22 17.82
CA ARG A 112 38.53 -38.22 18.50
C ARG A 112 38.05 -36.82 18.18
N GLU A 113 38.23 -35.91 19.12
CA GLU A 113 38.09 -34.49 18.84
C GLU A 113 39.16 -34.02 17.85
N ILE A 114 38.75 -33.23 16.86
CA ILE A 114 39.63 -32.67 15.83
C ILE A 114 39.56 -31.14 15.75
N GLY A 115 38.62 -30.49 16.44
CA GLY A 115 38.55 -29.04 16.51
C GLY A 115 37.43 -28.53 17.40
N ARG A 116 37.47 -27.23 17.74
CA ARG A 116 36.42 -26.53 18.49
C ARG A 116 36.11 -25.19 17.84
N GLY A 117 34.83 -24.86 17.77
CA GLY A 117 34.32 -23.55 17.37
C GLY A 117 33.54 -22.90 18.49
N GLN A 118 33.00 -21.71 18.22
CA GLN A 118 32.24 -20.92 19.20
C GLN A 118 31.04 -21.67 19.80
N TYR A 119 30.37 -22.50 18.99
CA TYR A 119 29.13 -23.19 19.38
C TYR A 119 29.25 -24.71 19.55
N GLY A 120 30.48 -25.23 19.56
CA GLY A 120 30.69 -26.63 19.90
C GLY A 120 31.96 -27.26 19.34
N VAL A 121 31.95 -28.58 19.28
CA VAL A 121 33.15 -29.41 19.08
C VAL A 121 32.99 -30.27 17.83
N VAL A 122 34.06 -30.41 17.07
CA VAL A 122 34.13 -31.25 15.89
C VAL A 122 34.90 -32.51 16.23
N TYR A 123 34.31 -33.67 15.95
CA TYR A 123 34.88 -34.99 16.13
C TYR A 123 35.06 -35.70 14.79
N ASP A 124 36.07 -36.54 14.71
CA ASP A 124 36.23 -37.50 13.62
C ASP A 124 35.06 -38.50 13.60
N CYS A 125 34.56 -38.86 12.42
CA CYS A 125 33.51 -39.87 12.26
C CYS A 125 33.78 -40.72 11.01
N LYS A 126 34.19 -41.97 11.19
CA LYS A 126 34.60 -42.84 10.07
C LYS A 126 33.52 -43.00 8.98
N SER A 127 32.26 -43.18 9.40
CA SER A 127 31.13 -43.33 8.48
C SER A 127 29.78 -43.12 9.17
N TRP A 128 28.82 -42.54 8.47
CA TRP A 128 27.41 -42.43 8.90
C TRP A 128 26.49 -42.27 7.69
N ALA A 129 25.29 -42.86 7.72
CA ALA A 129 24.28 -42.76 6.64
C ALA A 129 24.83 -43.01 5.21
N ASN A 130 25.62 -44.08 5.03
CA ASN A 130 26.31 -44.43 3.77
C ASN A 130 27.43 -43.47 3.32
N HIS A 131 27.73 -42.42 4.09
CA HIS A 131 28.90 -41.57 3.86
C HIS A 131 30.13 -42.15 4.56
N GLN A 132 31.28 -42.04 3.90
CA GLN A 132 32.60 -42.34 4.47
C GLN A 132 33.39 -41.04 4.71
N SER A 133 34.32 -41.07 5.66
CA SER A 133 35.17 -39.93 6.02
C SER A 133 34.37 -38.66 6.35
N CYS A 134 33.43 -38.78 7.29
CA CYS A 134 32.62 -37.65 7.75
C CYS A 134 33.15 -37.08 9.07
N VAL A 135 32.58 -35.95 9.49
CA VAL A 135 32.87 -35.34 10.79
C VAL A 135 31.56 -35.14 11.53
N LEU A 136 31.61 -35.33 12.84
CA LEU A 136 30.50 -35.02 13.73
C LEU A 136 30.73 -33.66 14.38
N LYS A 137 29.88 -32.68 14.07
CA LYS A 137 29.88 -31.39 14.77
C LYS A 137 28.77 -31.40 15.81
N SER A 138 29.15 -31.38 17.08
CA SER A 138 28.23 -31.10 18.18
C SER A 138 27.96 -29.60 18.22
N VAL A 139 26.68 -29.21 18.26
CA VAL A 139 26.25 -27.82 18.39
C VAL A 139 25.25 -27.73 19.53
N ILE A 140 25.51 -26.84 20.48
CA ILE A 140 24.59 -26.56 21.59
C ILE A 140 24.30 -25.06 21.57
N PRO A 141 23.21 -24.63 20.91
CA PRO A 141 22.83 -23.23 20.92
C PRO A 141 22.46 -22.80 22.35
N PRO A 142 22.93 -21.62 22.81
CA PRO A 142 22.74 -21.19 24.20
C PRO A 142 21.31 -20.74 24.52
N ASP A 143 20.53 -20.36 23.51
CA ASP A 143 19.15 -19.91 23.66
C ASP A 143 18.33 -20.18 22.39
N ASP A 144 17.02 -19.90 22.45
CA ASP A 144 16.08 -20.09 21.34
C ASP A 144 16.41 -19.22 20.11
N ARG A 145 17.04 -18.05 20.30
CA ARG A 145 17.40 -17.17 19.20
C ARG A 145 18.51 -17.80 18.36
N HIS A 146 19.57 -18.26 19.00
CA HIS A 146 20.65 -18.96 18.32
C HIS A 146 20.19 -20.29 17.69
N TRP A 147 19.23 -20.98 18.33
CA TRP A 147 18.58 -22.15 17.73
C TRP A 147 17.85 -21.81 16.42
N ASN A 148 17.08 -20.73 16.44
CA ASN A 148 16.34 -20.26 15.27
C ASN A 148 17.27 -19.78 14.15
N ASP A 149 18.34 -19.06 14.49
CA ASP A 149 19.34 -18.60 13.53
C ASP A 149 20.06 -19.79 12.88
N LEU A 150 20.48 -20.79 13.67
CA LEU A 150 21.04 -22.04 13.15
C LEU A 150 20.06 -22.76 12.22
N ALA A 151 18.79 -22.88 12.60
CA ALA A 151 17.81 -23.55 11.78
C ALA A 151 17.56 -22.84 10.44
N LEU A 152 17.58 -21.51 10.44
CA LEU A 152 17.51 -20.72 9.21
C LEU A 152 18.73 -20.94 8.31
N GLU A 153 19.94 -21.01 8.88
CA GLU A 153 21.16 -21.30 8.12
C GLU A 153 21.10 -22.64 7.39
N PHE A 154 20.45 -23.66 7.97
CA PHE A 154 20.34 -24.98 7.33
C PHE A 154 19.35 -25.04 6.17
N HIS A 155 18.30 -24.23 6.17
CA HIS A 155 17.18 -24.36 5.23
C HIS A 155 17.05 -23.22 4.23
N TYR A 156 17.64 -22.05 4.50
CA TYR A 156 17.37 -20.82 3.74
C TYR A 156 18.61 -19.95 3.46
N LEU A 157 19.82 -20.34 3.90
CA LEU A 157 21.09 -19.70 3.55
C LEU A 157 21.98 -20.70 2.81
#